data_AF-A0A0V1LBZ0-F1
#
_entry.id   AF-A0A0V1LBZ0-F1
#
_cell.length_a   1.000
_cell.length_b   1.000
_cell.length_c   1.000
_cell.angle_alpha   90.00
_cell.angle_beta   90.00
_cell.angle_gamma   90.00
#
_symmetry.space_group_name_H-M   'P 1'
#
loop_
_entity.id
_entity.type
_entity.pdbx_description
1 polymer ?
#
loop_
_entity_poly.entity_id
_entity_poly.type
_entity_poly.pdbx_seq_one_letter_code
_entity_poly.pdbx_strand_id
1 'polypeptide(L)'
;MIVANQLKALERVGAVVEYLQMTTKNAYCTTRNEIGIFISLHFIIQLMNFIVLKFYSLKRFLRIQKNDRKLIYHQSLWFYIIKMLSCFSQSIYRDITLEKHWKALIYRSVCDYFFEAQKRAYTPEDVPVVISTPNHYLISIYRKALFFVAVVNTEVPPLLVIEFLHRVVDIFIGYFDDCNDTIIKENLVTIYELLDEMLDNGYPLATESNILQELIKPPNFFRNLANTVTGKSNVSETLPMGQLSNIPWRRSGVRYTNNEAYFDVVEEIDAIVDKSGNAIFAEIQGYVDCCIKLSGMPDLTMAFSNPRLFDDVSFHPCVRFKRWEQNMSKVWLVCFIIQTDRVLSFVPPDGQFRLMSFHIGSQSLVTLPINLRHSFTFKNTQGGKLDLTVSPKHNIGKMLEDVSVTVVMPKFVVNCNLVPTQGKYTFDTVTKVLLWEIGKVEYTRLPNLQGTVTVQPCATSTDGSPTINVHFLINQLTVSGIKVNRVDMYGEKYKPFKGVKYITKAGRFQVRI
;
A
#
# COMPACT_ATOMS: atom_id res chain seq x y z
N MET A 1 17.01 30.94 -33.16
CA MET A 1 17.97 30.86 -34.29
C MET A 1 18.66 29.49 -34.36
N ILE A 2 19.22 28.96 -33.26
CA ILE A 2 19.85 27.62 -33.19
C ILE A 2 18.89 26.49 -33.60
N VAL A 3 17.65 26.52 -33.10
CA VAL A 3 16.60 25.52 -33.44
C VAL A 3 16.21 25.57 -34.93
N ALA A 4 16.24 26.75 -35.56
CA ALA A 4 15.90 26.90 -36.98
C ALA A 4 17.01 26.37 -37.90
N ASN A 5 18.28 26.54 -37.51
CA ASN A 5 19.41 25.97 -38.24
C ASN A 5 19.50 24.45 -38.08
N GLN A 6 19.14 23.91 -36.91
CA GLN A 6 19.01 22.46 -36.67
C GLN A 6 17.88 21.85 -37.52
N LEU A 7 16.73 22.53 -37.64
CA LEU A 7 15.60 22.11 -38.50
C LEU A 7 15.96 22.08 -40.00
N LYS A 8 16.71 23.07 -40.50
CA LYS A 8 17.20 23.08 -41.90
C LYS A 8 18.24 21.98 -42.18
N ALA A 9 19.09 21.67 -41.21
CA ALA A 9 20.01 20.53 -41.33
C ALA A 9 19.25 19.20 -41.38
N LEU A 10 18.15 19.09 -40.63
CA LEU A 10 17.29 17.89 -40.58
C LEU A 10 16.40 17.72 -41.82
N GLU A 11 15.95 18.79 -42.48
CA GLU A 11 15.26 18.72 -43.78
C GLU A 11 16.18 18.20 -44.90
N ARG A 12 17.47 18.56 -44.86
CA ARG A 12 18.47 18.02 -45.79
C ARG A 12 18.70 16.53 -45.58
N VAL A 13 18.66 16.05 -44.33
CA VAL A 13 18.74 14.61 -44.04
C VAL A 13 17.50 13.88 -44.58
N GLY A 14 16.30 14.43 -44.40
CA GLY A 14 15.06 13.85 -44.94
C GLY A 14 15.08 13.69 -46.47
N ALA A 15 15.58 14.68 -47.20
CA ALA A 15 15.71 14.61 -48.66
C ALA A 15 16.73 13.55 -49.13
N VAL A 16 17.81 13.32 -48.35
CA VAL A 16 18.79 12.25 -48.62
C VAL A 16 18.16 10.87 -48.41
N VAL A 17 17.25 10.72 -47.44
CA VAL A 17 16.52 9.46 -47.20
C VAL A 17 15.55 9.14 -48.33
N GLU A 18 14.79 10.12 -48.84
CA GLU A 18 13.90 9.90 -50.00
C GLU A 18 14.69 9.57 -51.27
N TYR A 19 15.85 10.21 -51.48
CA TYR A 19 16.74 9.90 -52.60
C TYR A 19 17.29 8.46 -52.54
N LEU A 20 17.69 8.00 -51.35
CA LEU A 20 18.18 6.63 -51.11
C LEU A 20 17.05 5.58 -51.26
N GLN A 21 15.82 5.91 -50.88
CA GLN A 21 14.65 5.05 -51.10
C GLN A 21 14.27 4.94 -52.59
N MET A 22 14.45 6.00 -53.38
CA MET A 22 14.25 5.97 -54.83
C MET A 22 15.35 5.15 -55.55
N THR A 23 16.61 5.29 -55.15
CA THR A 23 17.72 4.53 -55.77
C THR A 23 17.66 3.04 -55.42
N THR A 24 17.22 2.68 -54.22
CA THR A 24 17.00 1.28 -53.83
C THR A 24 15.81 0.63 -54.54
N LYS A 25 14.74 1.37 -54.85
CA LYS A 25 13.63 0.88 -55.67
C LYS A 25 14.04 0.55 -57.11
N ASN A 26 14.95 1.32 -57.70
CA ASN A 26 15.48 1.07 -59.05
C ASN A 26 16.52 -0.06 -59.11
N ALA A 27 17.14 -0.44 -57.98
CA ALA A 27 18.09 -1.54 -57.89
C ALA A 27 17.44 -2.94 -57.80
N TYR A 28 16.09 -3.04 -57.74
CA TYR A 28 15.35 -4.31 -57.72
C TYR A 28 15.33 -5.06 -59.07
N CYS A 29 16.02 -4.57 -60.09
CA CYS A 29 16.10 -5.21 -61.41
C CYS A 29 17.55 -5.32 -61.91
N THR A 30 18.44 -6.03 -61.21
CA THR A 30 19.48 -6.87 -61.86
C THR A 30 20.26 -7.75 -60.88
N THR A 31 20.33 -9.03 -61.23
CA THR A 31 21.30 -10.09 -60.85
C THR A 31 21.48 -10.53 -59.38
N ARG A 32 21.30 -11.84 -59.20
CA ARG A 32 21.62 -12.68 -58.03
C ARG A 32 23.11 -12.60 -57.71
N ASN A 33 23.52 -11.92 -56.62
CA ASN A 33 24.68 -12.37 -55.81
C ASN A 33 24.95 -11.69 -54.45
N GLU A 34 24.01 -10.98 -53.80
CA GLU A 34 24.34 -10.33 -52.51
C GLU A 34 23.29 -10.52 -51.40
N ILE A 35 23.18 -11.72 -50.85
CA ILE A 35 22.27 -11.99 -49.71
C ILE A 35 22.71 -11.27 -48.42
N GLY A 36 24.02 -10.98 -48.26
CA GLY A 36 24.55 -10.26 -47.08
C GLY A 36 24.21 -8.77 -47.04
N ILE A 37 24.17 -8.10 -48.20
CA ILE A 37 23.85 -6.66 -48.27
C ILE A 37 22.35 -6.42 -48.11
N PHE A 38 21.51 -7.37 -48.54
CA PHE A 38 20.05 -7.29 -48.37
C PHE A 38 19.59 -7.36 -46.90
N ILE A 39 20.28 -8.11 -46.04
CA ILE A 39 19.93 -8.21 -44.61
C ILE A 39 20.34 -6.93 -43.87
N SER A 40 21.51 -6.37 -44.18
CA SER A 40 21.94 -5.07 -43.62
C SER A 40 21.05 -3.92 -44.09
N LEU A 41 20.64 -3.89 -45.36
CA LEU A 41 19.74 -2.84 -45.86
C LEU A 41 18.34 -2.94 -45.22
N HIS A 42 17.80 -4.15 -45.05
CA HIS A 42 16.50 -4.34 -44.40
C HIS A 42 16.53 -3.92 -42.93
N PHE A 43 17.64 -4.21 -42.22
CA PHE A 43 17.82 -3.79 -40.83
C PHE A 43 17.98 -2.26 -40.71
N ILE A 44 18.71 -1.64 -41.64
CA ILE A 44 18.84 -0.18 -41.72
C ILE A 44 17.48 0.47 -42.05
N ILE A 45 16.69 -0.09 -42.96
CA ILE A 45 15.34 0.42 -43.28
C ILE A 45 14.39 0.27 -42.09
N GLN A 46 14.45 -0.83 -41.32
CA GLN A 46 13.65 -0.98 -40.10
C GLN A 46 14.08 -0.01 -39.00
N LEU A 47 15.39 0.18 -38.79
CA LEU A 47 15.92 1.14 -37.83
C LEU A 47 15.54 2.57 -38.23
N MET A 48 15.58 2.90 -39.52
CA MET A 48 15.19 4.20 -40.05
C MET A 48 13.68 4.42 -39.99
N ASN A 49 12.84 3.41 -40.23
CA ASN A 49 11.39 3.51 -40.03
C ASN A 49 11.04 3.70 -38.56
N PHE A 50 11.75 3.05 -37.63
CA PHE A 50 11.57 3.25 -36.19
C PHE A 50 11.99 4.66 -35.76
N ILE A 51 13.08 5.18 -36.32
CA ILE A 51 13.52 6.56 -36.11
C ILE A 51 12.50 7.53 -36.70
N VAL A 52 11.99 7.32 -37.91
CA VAL A 52 10.97 8.16 -38.56
C VAL A 52 9.64 8.14 -37.79
N LEU A 53 9.21 7.01 -37.23
CA LEU A 53 8.02 6.92 -36.38
C LEU A 53 8.19 7.67 -35.06
N LYS A 54 9.36 7.53 -34.40
CA LYS A 54 9.71 8.37 -33.25
C LYS A 54 9.84 9.85 -33.64
N PHE A 55 10.30 10.14 -34.84
CA PHE A 55 10.45 11.51 -35.37
C PHE A 55 9.10 12.13 -35.69
N TYR A 56 8.13 11.38 -36.24
CA TYR A 56 6.75 11.84 -36.44
C TYR A 56 6.02 12.04 -35.12
N SER A 57 6.28 11.19 -34.13
CA SER A 57 5.78 11.38 -32.76
C SER A 57 6.37 12.65 -32.13
N LEU A 58 7.68 12.89 -32.31
CA LEU A 58 8.36 14.10 -31.83
C LEU A 58 7.97 15.35 -32.63
N LYS A 59 7.74 15.25 -33.95
CA LYS A 59 7.20 16.34 -34.80
C LYS A 59 5.75 16.63 -34.46
N ARG A 60 4.95 15.64 -34.07
CA ARG A 60 3.58 15.82 -33.56
C ARG A 60 3.62 16.49 -32.20
N PHE A 61 4.50 16.05 -31.31
CA PHE A 61 4.74 16.67 -30.00
C PHE A 61 5.27 18.12 -30.12
N LEU A 62 6.16 18.38 -31.10
CA LEU A 62 6.71 19.72 -31.36
C LEU A 62 5.77 20.60 -32.21
N ARG A 63 4.88 20.04 -33.05
CA ARG A 63 3.78 20.79 -33.71
C ARG A 63 2.71 21.21 -32.71
N ILE A 64 2.40 20.34 -31.73
CA ILE A 64 1.56 20.68 -30.58
C ILE A 64 2.22 21.87 -29.85
N GLN A 65 3.51 21.80 -29.54
CA GLN A 65 4.23 22.91 -28.89
C GLN A 65 4.38 24.20 -29.73
N LYS A 66 4.35 24.15 -31.07
CA LYS A 66 4.61 25.31 -31.95
C LYS A 66 3.34 26.02 -32.45
N ASN A 67 2.18 25.35 -32.46
CA ASN A 67 0.88 25.99 -32.70
C ASN A 67 0.25 26.57 -31.41
N ASP A 68 0.78 26.24 -30.24
CA ASP A 68 0.25 26.66 -28.94
C ASP A 68 0.83 27.98 -28.42
N ARG A 69 0.87 29.02 -29.26
CA ARG A 69 0.91 30.41 -28.76
C ARG A 69 -0.47 31.07 -28.69
N LYS A 70 -1.52 30.39 -29.15
CA LYS A 70 -2.92 30.77 -28.95
C LYS A 70 -3.66 29.88 -27.93
N LEU A 71 -3.02 28.83 -27.41
CA LEU A 71 -3.61 27.94 -26.38
C LEU A 71 -3.38 28.39 -24.94
N ILE A 72 -2.63 29.47 -24.72
CA ILE A 72 -2.40 30.03 -23.36
C ILE A 72 -3.68 30.63 -22.76
N TYR A 73 -4.71 30.91 -23.57
CA TYR A 73 -6.04 31.30 -23.09
C TYR A 73 -7.08 30.16 -23.07
N HIS A 74 -6.71 28.94 -23.50
CA HIS A 74 -7.60 27.78 -23.56
C HIS A 74 -7.18 26.60 -22.67
N GLN A 75 -6.16 26.81 -21.81
CA GLN A 75 -5.87 25.98 -20.62
C GLN A 75 -6.81 26.29 -19.43
N SER A 76 -7.91 27.00 -19.67
CA SER A 76 -8.99 27.27 -18.72
C SER A 76 -10.04 26.15 -18.64
N LEU A 77 -9.74 24.97 -19.18
CA LEU A 77 -10.50 23.73 -18.96
C LEU A 77 -9.72 22.85 -17.98
N TRP A 78 -9.60 23.35 -16.74
CA TRP A 78 -9.25 22.53 -15.59
C TRP A 78 -10.40 21.53 -15.39
N PHE A 79 -10.19 20.24 -15.69
CA PHE A 79 -11.16 19.20 -15.42
C PHE A 79 -11.19 18.93 -13.90
N TYR A 80 -11.93 19.74 -13.14
CA TYR A 80 -12.01 19.68 -11.67
C TYR A 80 -12.31 18.28 -11.15
N ILE A 81 -11.57 17.81 -10.14
CA ILE A 81 -11.63 16.44 -9.63
C ILE A 81 -12.56 16.36 -8.39
N ILE A 82 -12.26 17.04 -7.29
CA ILE A 82 -13.11 17.00 -6.07
C ILE A 82 -13.83 18.35 -5.91
N LYS A 83 -15.16 18.35 -5.88
CA LYS A 83 -15.95 19.58 -5.71
C LYS A 83 -16.37 19.83 -4.27
N MET A 84 -16.67 18.76 -3.55
CA MET A 84 -17.12 18.78 -2.16
C MET A 84 -16.54 17.58 -1.44
N LEU A 85 -16.15 17.80 -0.19
CA LEU A 85 -15.73 16.77 0.75
C LEU A 85 -16.62 16.91 1.97
N SER A 86 -17.33 15.84 2.28
CA SER A 86 -18.16 15.76 3.45
C SER A 86 -17.67 14.61 4.32
N CYS A 87 -17.52 14.87 5.61
CA CYS A 87 -17.29 13.83 6.61
C CYS A 87 -18.52 13.72 7.49
N PHE A 88 -18.89 12.50 7.84
CA PHE A 88 -19.97 12.23 8.77
C PHE A 88 -19.64 11.03 9.65
N SER A 89 -20.15 11.06 10.88
CA SER A 89 -20.01 9.94 11.81
C SER A 89 -20.99 8.82 11.46
N GLN A 90 -20.67 7.59 11.88
CA GLN A 90 -21.56 6.43 11.74
C GLN A 90 -22.88 6.56 12.53
N SER A 91 -23.04 7.61 13.33
CA SER A 91 -24.24 7.79 14.16
C SER A 91 -25.51 7.89 13.31
N ILE A 92 -26.59 7.30 13.81
CA ILE A 92 -27.91 7.12 13.14
C ILE A 92 -28.53 8.46 12.68
N TYR A 93 -28.02 9.59 13.16
CA TYR A 93 -28.62 10.91 12.98
C TYR A 93 -28.29 11.64 11.67
N ARG A 94 -27.55 11.04 10.72
CA ARG A 94 -27.21 11.68 9.42
C ARG A 94 -26.55 13.06 9.57
N ASP A 95 -25.86 13.27 10.67
CA ASP A 95 -25.29 14.59 10.98
C ASP A 95 -23.96 14.77 10.26
N ILE A 96 -23.87 15.83 9.45
CA ILE A 96 -22.66 16.16 8.67
C ILE A 96 -21.72 16.91 9.61
N THR A 97 -20.53 16.35 9.82
CA THR A 97 -19.62 16.82 10.89
C THR A 97 -18.58 17.78 10.35
N LEU A 98 -18.21 17.61 9.08
CA LEU A 98 -17.38 18.52 8.31
C LEU A 98 -17.93 18.58 6.88
N GLU A 99 -18.07 19.80 6.34
CA GLU A 99 -18.55 20.02 4.99
C GLU A 99 -17.71 21.11 4.34
N LYS A 100 -16.94 20.77 3.32
CA LYS A 100 -16.11 21.73 2.58
C LYS A 100 -16.42 21.69 1.10
N HIS A 101 -16.64 22.87 0.54
CA HIS A 101 -16.86 23.09 -0.89
C HIS A 101 -15.69 23.90 -1.44
N TRP A 102 -15.11 23.48 -2.56
CA TRP A 102 -13.96 24.20 -3.17
C TRP A 102 -14.37 25.18 -4.27
N LYS A 103 -15.57 25.06 -4.85
CA LYS A 103 -15.93 25.91 -6.00
C LYS A 103 -17.40 26.31 -6.05
N ALA A 104 -18.28 25.36 -6.21
CA ALA A 104 -19.71 25.60 -6.31
C ALA A 104 -20.41 24.92 -5.14
N LEU A 105 -21.42 25.59 -4.59
CA LEU A 105 -22.27 25.02 -3.57
C LEU A 105 -22.98 23.80 -4.16
N ILE A 106 -22.66 22.62 -3.64
CA ILE A 106 -23.40 21.39 -3.95
C ILE A 106 -24.50 21.24 -2.89
N TYR A 107 -25.73 20.99 -3.35
CA TYR A 107 -26.83 20.77 -2.43
C TYR A 107 -26.61 19.49 -1.61
N ARG A 108 -26.91 19.56 -0.30
CA ARG A 108 -26.78 18.44 0.63
C ARG A 108 -27.59 17.21 0.23
N SER A 109 -28.64 17.38 -0.58
CA SER A 109 -29.47 16.30 -1.10
C SER A 109 -28.69 15.26 -1.91
N VAL A 110 -27.52 15.62 -2.47
CA VAL A 110 -26.67 14.65 -3.16
C VAL A 110 -26.15 13.58 -2.19
N CYS A 111 -25.95 13.90 -0.91
CA CYS A 111 -25.54 12.94 0.10
C CYS A 111 -26.67 11.95 0.49
N ASP A 112 -27.93 12.22 0.16
CA ASP A 112 -29.05 11.32 0.46
C ASP A 112 -28.88 9.96 -0.24
N TYR A 113 -28.35 9.95 -1.46
CA TYR A 113 -28.01 8.72 -2.19
C TYR A 113 -26.99 7.87 -1.43
N PHE A 114 -26.02 8.50 -0.77
CA PHE A 114 -25.05 7.80 0.07
C PHE A 114 -25.73 7.24 1.32
N PHE A 115 -26.56 8.02 2.01
CA PHE A 115 -27.28 7.55 3.19
C PHE A 115 -28.27 6.41 2.88
N GLU A 116 -28.86 6.39 1.69
CA GLU A 116 -29.67 5.27 1.23
C GLU A 116 -28.84 4.00 1.01
N ALA A 117 -27.66 4.12 0.39
CA ALA A 117 -26.75 2.99 0.22
C ALA A 117 -26.26 2.44 1.57
N GLN A 118 -25.93 3.33 2.51
CA GLN A 118 -25.55 2.98 3.87
C GLN A 118 -26.65 2.22 4.60
N LYS A 119 -27.92 2.62 4.46
CA LYS A 119 -29.07 1.92 5.06
C LYS A 119 -29.29 0.51 4.53
N ARG A 120 -28.87 0.24 3.28
CA ARG A 120 -29.01 -1.08 2.66
C ARG A 120 -27.87 -2.03 3.05
N ALA A 121 -26.74 -1.49 3.50
CA ALA A 121 -25.57 -2.26 3.89
C ALA A 121 -25.75 -2.90 5.28
N TYR A 122 -25.31 -4.15 5.45
CA TYR A 122 -25.35 -4.84 6.75
C TYR A 122 -24.19 -4.42 7.64
N THR A 123 -22.99 -4.26 7.05
CA THR A 123 -21.82 -3.67 7.69
C THR A 123 -21.39 -2.37 7.01
N PRO A 124 -20.66 -1.46 7.70
CA PRO A 124 -20.12 -0.25 7.09
C PRO A 124 -19.20 -0.50 5.89
N GLU A 125 -18.56 -1.67 5.84
CA GLU A 125 -17.64 -2.09 4.77
C GLU A 125 -18.39 -2.56 3.51
N ASP A 126 -19.66 -2.95 3.64
CA ASP A 126 -20.50 -3.38 2.51
C ASP A 126 -21.06 -2.18 1.70
N VAL A 127 -20.85 -0.96 2.18
CA VAL A 127 -21.29 0.25 1.45
C VAL A 127 -20.46 0.38 0.17
N PRO A 128 -21.11 0.53 -1.01
CA PRO A 128 -20.37 0.72 -2.26
C PRO A 128 -19.45 1.94 -2.19
N VAL A 129 -18.16 1.71 -2.46
CA VAL A 129 -17.12 2.75 -2.46
C VAL A 129 -17.45 3.87 -3.46
N VAL A 130 -18.00 3.51 -4.62
CA VAL A 130 -18.42 4.47 -5.67
C VAL A 130 -19.91 4.34 -5.91
N ILE A 131 -20.65 5.43 -5.75
CA ILE A 131 -22.08 5.52 -5.99
C ILE A 131 -22.33 6.52 -7.12
N SER A 132 -22.99 6.06 -8.19
CA SER A 132 -23.41 6.91 -9.30
C SER A 132 -24.74 7.57 -9.00
N THR A 133 -24.82 8.88 -9.13
CA THR A 133 -26.05 9.67 -9.10
C THR A 133 -26.27 10.32 -10.48
N PRO A 134 -27.44 10.93 -10.76
CA PRO A 134 -27.75 11.45 -12.10
C PRO A 134 -26.74 12.46 -12.66
N ASN A 135 -26.19 13.31 -11.78
CA ASN A 135 -25.27 14.41 -12.16
C ASN A 135 -23.92 14.35 -11.44
N HIS A 136 -23.73 13.41 -10.50
CA HIS A 136 -22.54 13.35 -9.66
C HIS A 136 -22.10 11.92 -9.37
N TYR A 137 -20.82 11.73 -9.10
CA TYR A 137 -20.27 10.52 -8.53
C TYR A 137 -19.88 10.78 -7.08
N LEU A 138 -20.29 9.87 -6.19
CA LEU A 138 -19.92 9.89 -4.78
C LEU A 138 -18.86 8.81 -4.58
N ILE A 139 -17.69 9.21 -4.11
CA ILE A 139 -16.59 8.32 -3.78
C ILE A 139 -16.39 8.38 -2.28
N SER A 140 -16.45 7.25 -1.60
CA SER A 140 -16.46 7.18 -0.15
C SER A 140 -15.41 6.22 0.39
N ILE A 141 -14.87 6.56 1.57
CA ILE A 141 -14.06 5.66 2.37
C ILE A 141 -14.61 5.60 3.79
N TYR A 142 -14.43 4.46 4.46
CA TYR A 142 -14.76 4.28 5.87
C TYR A 142 -13.47 4.07 6.66
N ARG A 143 -13.18 4.96 7.62
CA ARG A 143 -11.99 4.86 8.46
C ARG A 143 -12.25 5.51 9.82
N LYS A 144 -11.75 4.89 10.90
CA LYS A 144 -11.92 5.39 12.29
C LYS A 144 -13.38 5.68 12.68
N ALA A 145 -14.30 4.81 12.24
CA ALA A 145 -15.74 4.95 12.43
C ALA A 145 -16.38 6.22 11.81
N LEU A 146 -15.68 6.84 10.84
CA LEU A 146 -16.14 7.99 10.08
C LEU A 146 -16.21 7.62 8.59
N PHE A 147 -17.19 8.17 7.90
CA PHE A 147 -17.27 8.14 6.44
C PHE A 147 -16.78 9.46 5.87
N PHE A 148 -15.83 9.39 4.94
CA PHE A 148 -15.38 10.52 4.16
C PHE A 148 -15.89 10.35 2.73
N VAL A 149 -16.66 11.32 2.25
CA VAL A 149 -17.31 11.27 0.94
C VAL A 149 -16.87 12.46 0.10
N ALA A 150 -16.24 12.17 -1.03
CA ALA A 150 -15.94 13.14 -2.07
C ALA A 150 -17.03 13.13 -3.14
N VAL A 151 -17.50 14.31 -3.52
CA VAL A 151 -18.45 14.51 -4.62
C VAL A 151 -17.70 15.00 -5.86
N VAL A 152 -17.86 14.27 -6.95
CA VAL A 152 -17.23 14.50 -8.25
C VAL A 152 -18.34 14.72 -9.30
N ASN A 153 -18.11 15.56 -10.30
CA ASN A 153 -19.09 15.85 -11.38
C ASN A 153 -18.49 15.61 -12.79
N THR A 154 -17.38 14.89 -12.85
CA THR A 154 -16.61 14.60 -14.05
C THR A 154 -16.09 13.18 -13.91
N GLU A 155 -15.78 12.54 -15.02
CA GLU A 155 -15.12 11.24 -14.94
C GLU A 155 -13.67 11.44 -14.46
N VAL A 156 -13.35 10.85 -13.32
CA VAL A 156 -12.04 10.90 -12.68
C VAL A 156 -11.64 9.47 -12.30
N PRO A 157 -10.36 9.08 -12.42
CA PRO A 157 -9.88 7.83 -11.87
C PRO A 157 -10.25 7.69 -10.39
N PRO A 158 -11.13 6.75 -9.99
CA PRO A 158 -11.64 6.70 -8.61
C PRO A 158 -10.55 6.45 -7.58
N LEU A 159 -9.52 5.68 -7.96
CA LEU A 159 -8.36 5.39 -7.12
C LEU A 159 -7.60 6.65 -6.67
N LEU A 160 -7.55 7.69 -7.50
CA LEU A 160 -6.91 8.96 -7.14
C LEU A 160 -7.66 9.63 -5.97
N VAL A 161 -8.99 9.65 -6.05
CA VAL A 161 -9.85 10.25 -5.03
C VAL A 161 -9.80 9.41 -3.75
N ILE A 162 -9.85 8.09 -3.86
CA ILE A 162 -9.74 7.17 -2.72
C ILE A 162 -8.41 7.35 -1.98
N GLU A 163 -7.27 7.35 -2.70
CA GLU A 163 -5.96 7.57 -2.09
C GLU A 163 -5.87 8.95 -1.42
N PHE A 164 -6.39 9.99 -2.07
CA PHE A 164 -6.44 11.33 -1.49
C PHE A 164 -7.25 11.35 -0.18
N LEU A 165 -8.42 10.71 -0.14
CA LEU A 165 -9.23 10.62 1.07
C LEU A 165 -8.47 9.89 2.19
N HIS A 166 -7.78 8.80 1.89
CA HIS A 166 -6.94 8.10 2.88
C HIS A 166 -5.82 9.00 3.42
N ARG A 167 -5.17 9.78 2.53
CA ARG A 167 -4.14 10.76 2.90
C ARG A 167 -4.67 11.88 3.78
N VAL A 168 -5.87 12.40 3.54
CA VAL A 168 -6.53 13.37 4.42
C VAL A 168 -6.65 12.82 5.84
N VAL A 169 -7.14 11.57 5.99
CA VAL A 169 -7.28 10.95 7.31
C VAL A 169 -5.92 10.71 7.98
N ASP A 170 -4.89 10.32 7.21
CA ASP A 170 -3.53 10.19 7.75
C ASP A 170 -2.97 11.50 8.28
N ILE A 171 -3.22 12.62 7.56
CA ILE A 171 -2.80 13.95 8.00
C ILE A 171 -3.56 14.37 9.25
N PHE A 172 -4.86 14.11 9.35
CA PHE A 172 -5.63 14.41 10.57
C PHE A 172 -5.08 13.64 11.77
N ILE A 173 -4.82 12.35 11.62
CA ILE A 173 -4.19 11.54 12.67
C ILE A 173 -2.80 12.10 13.02
N GLY A 174 -2.00 12.51 12.03
CA GLY A 174 -0.69 13.10 12.28
C GLY A 174 -0.69 14.47 12.95
N TYR A 175 -1.80 15.23 12.87
CA TYR A 175 -1.94 16.56 13.48
C TYR A 175 -2.61 16.54 14.86
N PHE A 176 -3.56 15.61 15.06
CA PHE A 176 -4.42 15.57 16.24
C PHE A 176 -4.27 14.27 17.05
N ASP A 177 -3.29 13.43 16.72
CA ASP A 177 -2.99 12.09 17.25
C ASP A 177 -4.09 11.02 17.02
N ASP A 178 -5.34 11.43 16.82
CA ASP A 178 -6.46 10.56 16.45
C ASP A 178 -7.46 11.29 15.54
N CYS A 179 -8.41 10.54 14.96
CA CYS A 179 -9.45 11.08 14.09
C CYS A 179 -10.80 10.56 14.56
N ASN A 180 -11.53 11.39 15.32
CA ASN A 180 -12.88 11.11 15.79
C ASN A 180 -13.79 12.33 15.59
N ASP A 181 -15.09 12.13 15.81
CA ASP A 181 -16.10 13.18 15.61
C ASP A 181 -15.84 14.45 16.44
N THR A 182 -15.43 14.27 17.69
CA THR A 182 -15.20 15.37 18.64
C THR A 182 -13.98 16.19 18.27
N ILE A 183 -12.87 15.54 17.90
CA ILE A 183 -11.62 16.19 17.48
C ILE A 183 -11.85 17.01 16.21
N ILE A 184 -12.61 16.48 15.26
CA ILE A 184 -12.95 17.21 14.03
C ILE A 184 -13.74 18.48 14.37
N LYS A 185 -14.76 18.37 15.23
CA LYS A 185 -15.60 19.51 15.66
C LYS A 185 -14.80 20.56 16.45
N GLU A 186 -13.86 20.14 17.29
CA GLU A 186 -13.02 21.04 18.09
C GLU A 186 -11.97 21.77 17.25
N ASN A 187 -11.47 21.14 16.18
CA ASN A 187 -10.36 21.65 15.38
C ASN A 187 -10.77 22.08 13.95
N LEU A 188 -12.04 22.43 13.74
CA LEU A 188 -12.59 22.75 12.42
C LEU A 188 -11.76 23.79 11.66
N VAL A 189 -11.32 24.87 12.33
CA VAL A 189 -10.55 25.95 11.67
C VAL A 189 -9.26 25.41 11.05
N THR A 190 -8.44 24.70 11.82
CA THR A 190 -7.20 24.08 11.34
C THR A 190 -7.47 23.05 10.24
N ILE A 191 -8.56 22.28 10.36
CA ILE A 191 -8.95 21.31 9.33
C ILE A 191 -9.32 22.00 8.01
N TYR A 192 -10.06 23.12 8.05
CA TYR A 192 -10.36 23.88 6.84
C TYR A 192 -9.10 24.43 6.20
N GLU A 193 -8.17 25.00 6.98
CA GLU A 193 -6.87 25.46 6.48
C GLU A 193 -6.08 24.31 5.83
N LEU A 194 -6.00 23.16 6.50
CA LEU A 194 -5.30 21.97 5.95
C LEU A 194 -5.92 21.53 4.63
N LEU A 195 -7.24 21.47 4.56
CA LEU A 195 -7.94 21.07 3.35
C LEU A 195 -7.79 22.08 2.20
N ASP A 196 -7.61 23.38 2.47
CA ASP A 196 -7.32 24.39 1.44
C ASP A 196 -5.89 24.24 0.91
N GLU A 197 -4.92 23.96 1.76
CA GLU A 197 -3.53 23.72 1.34
C GLU A 197 -3.36 22.38 0.61
N MET A 198 -4.11 21.36 1.02
CA MET A 198 -4.07 20.04 0.40
C MET A 198 -4.73 19.99 -0.99
N LEU A 199 -5.82 20.75 -1.17
CA LEU A 199 -6.60 20.78 -2.40
C LEU A 199 -6.72 22.21 -2.92
N ASP A 200 -6.05 22.47 -4.05
CA ASP A 200 -6.25 23.72 -4.80
C ASP A 200 -7.31 23.49 -5.88
N ASN A 201 -8.44 24.20 -5.79
CA ASN A 201 -9.53 24.11 -6.76
C ASN A 201 -9.97 22.67 -7.09
N GLY A 202 -9.93 21.77 -6.12
CA GLY A 202 -10.32 20.36 -6.28
C GLY A 202 -9.25 19.44 -6.86
N TYR A 203 -8.00 19.90 -6.97
CA TYR A 203 -6.83 19.10 -7.33
C TYR A 203 -5.87 18.92 -6.14
N PRO A 204 -5.46 17.68 -5.81
CA PRO A 204 -4.46 17.46 -4.76
C PRO A 204 -3.12 18.11 -5.12
N LEU A 205 -2.63 19.00 -4.28
CA LEU A 205 -1.37 19.73 -4.48
C LEU A 205 -0.31 19.29 -3.46
N ALA A 206 -0.54 19.57 -2.17
CA ALA A 206 0.40 19.27 -1.09
C ALA A 206 -0.19 18.27 -0.11
N THR A 207 0.15 16.98 -0.26
CA THR A 207 -0.36 15.89 0.59
C THR A 207 0.68 15.36 1.58
N GLU A 208 1.81 16.06 1.74
CA GLU A 208 2.92 15.65 2.60
C GLU A 208 2.83 16.35 3.96
N SER A 209 2.70 15.57 5.03
CA SER A 209 2.53 16.08 6.40
C SER A 209 3.65 17.05 6.82
N ASN A 210 4.89 16.80 6.42
CA ASN A 210 6.03 17.65 6.78
C ASN A 210 5.96 19.07 6.19
N ILE A 211 5.50 19.20 4.94
CA ILE A 211 5.31 20.52 4.30
C ILE A 211 4.11 21.22 4.95
N LEU A 212 3.02 20.48 5.14
CA LEU A 212 1.82 21.02 5.77
C LEU A 212 2.12 21.53 7.18
N GLN A 213 2.90 20.82 8.00
CA GLN A 213 3.23 21.23 9.36
C GLN A 213 4.09 22.50 9.42
N GLU A 214 4.80 22.81 8.34
CA GLU A 214 5.60 24.03 8.21
C GLU A 214 4.73 25.22 7.79
N LEU A 215 3.74 25.00 6.91
CA LEU A 215 2.77 26.00 6.47
C LEU A 215 1.72 26.29 7.56
N ILE A 216 1.13 25.23 8.11
CA ILE A 216 0.07 25.23 9.11
C ILE A 216 0.60 24.50 10.35
N LYS A 217 0.95 25.27 11.37
CA LYS A 217 1.53 24.71 12.60
C LYS A 217 0.45 23.95 13.39
N PRO A 218 0.72 22.70 13.82
CA PRO A 218 -0.23 21.95 14.63
C PRO A 218 -0.53 22.67 15.96
N PRO A 219 -1.76 22.52 16.50
CA PRO A 219 -2.20 23.27 17.67
C PRO A 219 -1.44 22.90 18.95
N ASN A 220 -0.91 21.67 19.06
CA ASN A 220 -0.35 21.14 20.31
C ASN A 220 1.14 20.80 20.19
N PHE A 221 2.02 21.63 20.80
CA PHE A 221 3.04 21.13 21.74
C PHE A 221 3.83 22.22 22.51
N PHE A 222 3.91 23.47 22.05
CA PHE A 222 4.66 24.53 22.78
C PHE A 222 4.02 25.93 22.76
N ARG A 223 2.82 26.07 22.18
CA ARG A 223 2.34 27.39 21.77
C ARG A 223 1.49 28.13 22.80
N ASN A 224 0.88 27.43 23.76
CA ASN A 224 0.09 28.08 24.82
C ASN A 224 0.94 28.95 25.78
N LEU A 225 2.26 28.77 25.82
CA LEU A 225 3.16 29.62 26.61
C LEU A 225 3.85 30.72 25.78
N ALA A 226 4.02 30.55 24.46
CA ALA A 226 4.74 31.52 23.61
C ALA A 226 3.81 32.57 22.95
N ASN A 227 2.56 32.20 22.64
CA ASN A 227 1.63 33.11 21.95
C ASN A 227 1.05 34.21 22.86
N THR A 228 0.93 33.97 24.16
CA THR A 228 0.44 34.98 25.12
C THR A 228 1.41 36.15 25.31
N VAL A 229 2.68 35.98 24.92
CA VAL A 229 3.75 36.96 25.19
C VAL A 229 4.21 37.72 23.93
N THR A 230 3.85 37.30 22.71
CA THR A 230 4.44 37.88 21.49
C THR A 230 3.48 38.29 20.36
N GLY A 231 2.18 38.04 20.45
CA GLY A 231 1.18 38.63 19.54
C GLY A 231 1.34 38.31 18.05
N LYS A 232 1.98 37.20 17.68
CA LYS A 232 2.19 36.79 16.27
C LYS A 232 1.15 35.77 15.80
N SER A 233 0.61 36.01 14.60
CA SER A 233 -0.39 35.18 13.91
C SER A 233 0.09 33.74 13.64
N ASN A 234 -0.86 32.85 13.33
CA ASN A 234 -0.60 31.41 13.16
C ASN A 234 0.05 31.02 11.82
N VAL A 235 0.11 31.94 10.87
CA VAL A 235 0.63 31.73 9.51
C VAL A 235 2.11 32.11 9.45
N SER A 236 2.95 31.23 8.88
CA SER A 236 4.38 31.50 8.70
C SER A 236 4.61 32.54 7.60
N GLU A 237 5.32 33.65 7.88
CA GLU A 237 5.64 34.70 6.90
C GLU A 237 6.74 34.30 5.88
N THR A 238 7.48 33.21 6.13
CA THR A 238 8.50 32.71 5.21
C THR A 238 8.02 31.44 4.52
N LEU A 239 7.99 31.46 3.18
CA LEU A 239 7.74 30.29 2.35
C LEU A 239 8.72 29.17 2.73
N PRO A 240 8.24 27.96 3.05
CA PRO A 240 9.12 26.86 3.45
C PRO A 240 10.02 26.45 2.28
N MET A 241 11.33 26.31 2.55
CA MET A 241 12.30 25.86 1.54
C MET A 241 11.99 24.45 0.99
N GLY A 242 11.11 23.70 1.67
CA GLY A 242 10.61 22.39 1.24
C GLY A 242 9.80 22.39 -0.05
N GLN A 243 9.09 23.49 -0.39
CA GLN A 243 8.29 23.56 -1.64
C GLN A 243 9.13 23.57 -2.92
N LEU A 244 10.42 23.91 -2.83
CA LEU A 244 11.37 23.87 -3.96
C LEU A 244 12.30 22.65 -3.91
N SER A 245 12.17 21.80 -2.89
CA SER A 245 13.03 20.63 -2.71
C SER A 245 12.46 19.41 -3.45
N ASN A 246 13.33 18.61 -4.06
CA ASN A 246 12.93 17.32 -4.65
C ASN A 246 12.65 16.23 -3.59
N ILE A 247 12.60 16.60 -2.30
CA ILE A 247 12.46 15.68 -1.14
C ILE A 247 11.40 16.26 -0.19
N PRO A 248 10.12 16.29 -0.61
CA PRO A 248 9.05 16.95 0.14
C PRO A 248 8.72 16.28 1.48
N TRP A 249 9.06 15.01 1.64
CA TRP A 249 8.75 14.20 2.83
C TRP A 249 9.79 14.33 3.97
N ARG A 250 10.84 15.15 3.85
CA ARG A 250 11.86 15.30 4.91
C ARG A 250 12.29 16.75 5.09
N ARG A 251 12.20 17.26 6.33
CA ARG A 251 12.64 18.62 6.68
C ARG A 251 14.16 18.75 6.71
N SER A 252 14.68 19.89 6.28
CA SER A 252 16.10 20.23 6.43
C SER A 252 16.45 20.56 7.88
N GLY A 253 17.65 20.18 8.34
CA GLY A 253 18.17 20.60 9.64
C GLY A 253 17.69 19.78 10.85
N VAL A 254 17.07 18.62 10.63
CA VAL A 254 16.74 17.65 11.70
C VAL A 254 18.02 17.28 12.46
N ARG A 255 17.97 17.25 13.80
CA ARG A 255 19.11 16.90 14.66
C ARG A 255 18.68 15.95 15.76
N TYR A 256 19.47 14.91 15.94
CA TYR A 256 19.35 13.93 17.02
C TYR A 256 20.67 13.82 17.77
N THR A 257 20.58 13.63 19.08
CA THR A 257 21.73 13.31 19.94
C THR A 257 22.28 11.93 19.59
N ASN A 258 21.38 10.95 19.49
CA ASN A 258 21.67 9.57 19.08
C ASN A 258 21.07 9.31 17.71
N ASN A 259 21.91 8.95 16.76
CA ASN A 259 21.50 8.70 15.39
C ASN A 259 21.28 7.20 15.18
N GLU A 260 20.03 6.79 14.96
CA GLU A 260 19.63 5.39 14.91
C GLU A 260 18.63 5.15 13.77
N ALA A 261 18.71 3.99 13.13
CA ALA A 261 17.79 3.56 12.09
C ALA A 261 17.39 2.11 12.35
N TYR A 262 16.10 1.87 12.57
CA TYR A 262 15.53 0.53 12.75
C TYR A 262 14.67 0.16 11.56
N PHE A 263 14.78 -1.09 11.12
CA PHE A 263 14.03 -1.67 10.02
C PHE A 263 13.35 -2.97 10.49
N ASP A 264 12.04 -2.96 10.56
CA ASP A 264 11.24 -4.11 10.95
C ASP A 264 10.66 -4.75 9.69
N VAL A 265 11.20 -5.91 9.33
CA VAL A 265 10.68 -6.75 8.24
C VAL A 265 9.64 -7.68 8.82
N VAL A 266 8.37 -7.41 8.49
CA VAL A 266 7.22 -8.17 9.00
C VAL A 266 6.59 -8.95 7.86
N GLU A 267 6.35 -10.24 8.08
CA GLU A 267 5.64 -11.13 7.16
C GLU A 267 4.36 -11.64 7.81
N GLU A 268 3.29 -11.63 7.04
CA GLU A 268 1.97 -12.18 7.34
C GLU A 268 1.74 -13.37 6.41
N ILE A 269 1.44 -14.53 7.00
CA ILE A 269 1.15 -15.74 6.24
C ILE A 269 -0.36 -15.88 6.11
N ASP A 270 -0.86 -15.78 4.89
CA ASP A 270 -2.23 -16.11 4.52
C ASP A 270 -2.23 -17.54 4.00
N ALA A 271 -2.99 -18.43 4.65
CA ALA A 271 -3.00 -19.83 4.28
C ALA A 271 -4.35 -20.49 4.48
N ILE A 272 -4.72 -21.39 3.57
CA ILE A 272 -5.85 -22.29 3.69
C ILE A 272 -5.31 -23.71 3.73
N VAL A 273 -5.52 -24.40 4.83
CA VAL A 273 -5.03 -25.77 5.07
C VAL A 273 -6.20 -26.75 4.95
N ASP A 274 -5.97 -27.88 4.28
CA ASP A 274 -6.94 -28.97 4.20
C ASP A 274 -7.01 -29.79 5.50
N LYS A 275 -7.96 -30.73 5.56
CA LYS A 275 -8.14 -31.65 6.69
C LYS A 275 -6.93 -32.56 6.96
N SER A 276 -6.06 -32.74 5.96
CA SER A 276 -4.87 -33.60 6.03
C SER A 276 -3.65 -32.82 6.53
N GLY A 277 -3.74 -31.49 6.66
CA GLY A 277 -2.63 -30.62 7.04
C GLY A 277 -1.80 -30.08 5.86
N ASN A 278 -2.26 -30.25 4.63
CA ASN A 278 -1.65 -29.72 3.41
C ASN A 278 -2.16 -28.32 3.09
N ALA A 279 -1.28 -27.44 2.61
CA ALA A 279 -1.67 -26.12 2.15
C ALA A 279 -2.38 -26.20 0.79
N ILE A 280 -3.64 -25.78 0.72
CA ILE A 280 -4.38 -25.55 -0.54
C ILE A 280 -3.96 -24.21 -1.14
N PHE A 281 -3.80 -23.22 -0.26
CA PHE A 281 -3.40 -21.87 -0.59
C PHE A 281 -2.41 -21.41 0.48
N ALA A 282 -1.32 -20.77 0.07
CA ALA A 282 -0.35 -20.17 0.96
C ALA A 282 0.34 -19.01 0.22
N GLU A 283 0.20 -17.82 0.77
CA GLU A 283 0.83 -16.60 0.27
C GLU A 283 1.42 -15.82 1.42
N ILE A 284 2.46 -15.06 1.13
CA ILE A 284 3.12 -14.20 2.11
C ILE A 284 2.91 -12.76 1.70
N GLN A 285 2.25 -12.01 2.57
CA GLN A 285 2.21 -10.55 2.48
C GLN A 285 3.21 -10.00 3.47
N GLY A 286 4.05 -9.06 3.06
CA GLY A 286 5.04 -8.49 3.94
C GLY A 286 5.19 -7.00 3.78
N TYR A 287 5.80 -6.38 4.77
CA TYR A 287 6.11 -4.97 4.75
C TYR A 287 7.36 -4.67 5.57
N VAL A 288 8.01 -3.55 5.22
CA VAL A 288 9.18 -3.04 5.93
C VAL A 288 8.80 -1.72 6.57
N ASP A 289 8.58 -1.75 7.88
CA ASP A 289 8.34 -0.54 8.66
C ASP A 289 9.68 -0.03 9.20
N CYS A 290 9.88 1.28 9.13
CA CYS A 290 11.12 1.95 9.50
C CYS A 290 10.89 2.88 10.67
N CYS A 291 11.84 2.95 11.59
CA CYS A 291 11.92 4.00 12.61
C CYS A 291 13.26 4.70 12.48
N ILE A 292 13.24 5.90 11.90
CA ILE A 292 14.43 6.66 11.51
C ILE A 292 14.60 7.88 12.42
N LYS A 293 15.71 7.90 13.15
CA LYS A 293 16.16 9.03 13.98
C LYS A 293 17.54 9.45 13.50
N LEU A 294 17.59 10.10 12.35
CA LEU A 294 18.83 10.49 11.69
C LEU A 294 18.89 12.01 11.54
N SER A 295 20.06 12.60 11.77
CA SER A 295 20.28 14.03 11.60
C SER A 295 20.53 14.39 10.14
N GLY A 296 20.19 15.62 9.74
CA GLY A 296 20.45 16.13 8.40
C GLY A 296 19.63 15.42 7.32
N MET A 297 20.26 15.20 6.16
CA MET A 297 19.64 14.65 4.94
C MET A 297 20.34 13.35 4.53
N PRO A 298 20.16 12.25 5.29
CA PRO A 298 20.80 10.97 5.01
C PRO A 298 20.25 10.35 3.72
N ASP A 299 21.14 9.83 2.88
CA ASP A 299 20.78 8.99 1.72
C ASP A 299 21.07 7.55 2.08
N LEU A 300 20.04 6.72 2.19
CA LEU A 300 20.15 5.32 2.59
C LEU A 300 20.09 4.41 1.37
N THR A 301 20.88 3.34 1.42
CA THR A 301 20.74 2.23 0.49
C THR A 301 20.56 0.91 1.22
N MET A 302 19.51 0.17 0.90
CA MET A 302 19.21 -1.14 1.47
C MET A 302 19.28 -2.22 0.39
N ALA A 303 19.98 -3.32 0.66
CA ALA A 303 20.08 -4.48 -0.23
C ALA A 303 19.53 -5.73 0.44
N PHE A 304 18.76 -6.53 -0.30
CA PHE A 304 18.23 -7.81 0.16
C PHE A 304 19.07 -8.98 -0.35
N SER A 305 19.11 -10.08 0.41
CA SER A 305 19.82 -11.32 0.06
C SER A 305 19.27 -11.98 -1.20
N ASN A 306 17.94 -12.14 -1.27
CA ASN A 306 17.26 -12.72 -2.42
C ASN A 306 16.06 -11.85 -2.81
N PRO A 307 16.30 -10.79 -3.60
CA PRO A 307 15.23 -9.91 -3.99
C PRO A 307 14.29 -10.57 -5.03
N ARG A 308 14.59 -11.77 -5.57
CA ARG A 308 13.79 -12.44 -6.63
C ARG A 308 12.50 -13.02 -6.09
N LEU A 309 12.39 -13.09 -4.77
CA LEU A 309 11.19 -13.52 -4.08
C LEU A 309 10.08 -12.47 -4.12
N PHE A 310 10.40 -11.21 -4.40
CA PHE A 310 9.38 -10.16 -4.51
C PHE A 310 8.67 -10.28 -5.86
N ASP A 311 7.39 -10.65 -5.82
CA ASP A 311 6.52 -10.71 -7.00
C ASP A 311 5.92 -9.33 -7.28
N ASP A 312 5.20 -8.78 -6.30
CA ASP A 312 4.66 -7.42 -6.35
C ASP A 312 5.23 -6.58 -5.21
N VAL A 313 5.57 -5.33 -5.51
CA VAL A 313 6.14 -4.39 -4.55
C VAL A 313 5.50 -3.01 -4.66
N SER A 314 5.17 -2.46 -3.51
CA SER A 314 4.70 -1.08 -3.35
C SER A 314 5.71 -0.32 -2.51
N PHE A 315 6.10 0.87 -2.95
CA PHE A 315 7.13 1.67 -2.29
C PHE A 315 6.57 2.96 -1.73
N HIS A 316 7.19 3.43 -0.64
CA HIS A 316 7.05 4.81 -0.22
C HIS A 316 7.59 5.75 -1.32
N PRO A 317 7.00 6.95 -1.53
CA PRO A 317 7.50 7.96 -2.48
C PRO A 317 8.97 8.35 -2.30
N CYS A 318 9.55 8.07 -1.12
CA CYS A 318 10.95 8.34 -0.84
C CYS A 318 11.93 7.45 -1.60
N VAL A 319 11.44 6.32 -2.14
CA VAL A 319 12.23 5.36 -2.90
C VAL A 319 12.39 5.81 -4.34
N ARG A 320 13.63 5.84 -4.81
CA ARG A 320 13.97 6.19 -6.20
C ARG A 320 13.63 5.03 -7.14
N PHE A 321 12.37 4.95 -7.56
CA PHE A 321 11.84 3.85 -8.38
C PHE A 321 12.67 3.54 -9.63
N LYS A 322 13.13 4.58 -10.37
CA LYS A 322 13.97 4.41 -11.56
C LYS A 322 15.24 3.60 -11.28
N ARG A 323 15.85 3.78 -10.10
CA ARG A 323 17.06 3.04 -9.71
C ARG A 323 16.75 1.59 -9.35
N TRP A 324 15.58 1.32 -8.77
CA TRP A 324 15.10 -0.04 -8.53
C TRP A 324 14.81 -0.78 -9.85
N GLU A 325 14.04 -0.18 -10.75
CA GLU A 325 13.62 -0.78 -12.03
C GLU A 325 14.78 -0.97 -13.03
N GLN A 326 15.73 -0.04 -13.10
CA GLN A 326 16.92 -0.20 -13.95
C GLN A 326 17.79 -1.39 -13.54
N ASN A 327 17.73 -1.79 -12.26
CA ASN A 327 18.37 -3.01 -11.77
C ASN A 327 17.51 -4.28 -12.00
N MET A 328 16.26 -4.12 -12.44
CA MET A 328 15.35 -5.19 -12.86
C MET A 328 15.47 -5.49 -14.36
N SER A 329 15.56 -4.45 -15.22
CA SER A 329 15.60 -4.59 -16.69
C SER A 329 16.95 -5.00 -17.30
N LYS A 330 18.04 -5.07 -16.52
CA LYS A 330 19.37 -5.50 -17.01
C LYS A 330 19.52 -7.02 -17.19
N VAL A 331 18.42 -7.77 -17.23
CA VAL A 331 18.45 -9.24 -17.14
C VAL A 331 18.32 -9.98 -18.48
N TRP A 332 18.11 -9.32 -19.63
CA TRP A 332 17.80 -10.08 -20.85
C TRP A 332 18.92 -10.31 -21.90
N LEU A 333 20.12 -9.74 -21.74
CA LEU A 333 21.20 -9.99 -22.74
C LEU A 333 22.56 -10.42 -22.18
N VAL A 334 22.80 -10.38 -20.87
CA VAL A 334 24.10 -10.77 -20.27
C VAL A 334 23.89 -11.55 -18.97
N CYS A 335 23.06 -12.58 -19.01
CA CYS A 335 22.65 -13.35 -17.85
C CYS A 335 23.69 -14.40 -17.40
N PHE A 336 24.98 -14.05 -17.26
CA PHE A 336 25.94 -15.05 -16.76
C PHE A 336 26.92 -14.62 -15.66
N ILE A 337 27.19 -13.34 -15.37
CA ILE A 337 28.29 -13.02 -14.42
C ILE A 337 27.96 -11.98 -13.32
N ILE A 338 26.92 -11.15 -13.41
CA ILE A 338 26.71 -10.10 -12.39
C ILE A 338 25.36 -10.28 -11.70
N GLN A 339 25.39 -10.78 -10.46
CA GLN A 339 24.30 -10.62 -9.51
C GLN A 339 24.12 -9.11 -9.29
N THR A 340 23.22 -8.48 -10.02
CA THR A 340 22.86 -7.09 -9.75
C THR A 340 22.05 -7.07 -8.46
N ASP A 341 22.71 -6.70 -7.36
CA ASP A 341 22.06 -6.40 -6.09
C ASP A 341 20.88 -5.45 -6.36
N ARG A 342 19.65 -5.90 -6.11
CA ARG A 342 18.51 -4.98 -6.10
C ARG A 342 18.64 -4.13 -4.85
N VAL A 343 19.13 -2.92 -5.07
CA VAL A 343 19.38 -1.94 -4.01
C VAL A 343 18.26 -0.90 -4.02
N LEU A 344 17.53 -0.81 -2.91
CA LEU A 344 16.66 0.33 -2.62
C LEU A 344 17.51 1.53 -2.26
N SER A 345 17.25 2.68 -2.88
CA SER A 345 17.89 3.94 -2.53
C SER A 345 16.83 4.99 -2.24
N PHE A 346 16.93 5.63 -1.09
CA PHE A 346 15.92 6.54 -0.59
C PHE A 346 16.49 7.53 0.42
N VAL A 347 15.88 8.71 0.51
CA VAL A 347 16.08 9.63 1.63
C VAL A 347 14.89 9.44 2.56
N PRO A 348 15.04 8.84 3.76
CA PRO A 348 13.90 8.46 4.58
C PRO A 348 13.17 9.68 5.16
N PRO A 349 11.83 9.64 5.25
CA PRO A 349 11.08 10.46 6.21
C PRO A 349 11.64 10.31 7.63
N ASP A 350 11.39 11.32 8.45
CA ASP A 350 11.78 11.29 9.85
C ASP A 350 10.73 10.55 10.71
N GLY A 351 11.17 9.79 11.71
CA GLY A 351 10.28 9.02 12.57
C GLY A 351 9.84 7.69 11.96
N GLN A 352 8.59 7.30 12.23
CA GLN A 352 8.02 6.02 11.81
C GLN A 352 7.31 6.13 10.46
N PHE A 353 7.65 5.26 9.52
CA PHE A 353 6.94 5.16 8.24
C PHE A 353 7.11 3.77 7.62
N ARG A 354 6.21 3.40 6.71
CA ARG A 354 6.32 2.19 5.91
C ARG A 354 7.15 2.46 4.67
N LEU A 355 8.30 1.78 4.53
CA LEU A 355 9.21 1.95 3.39
C LEU A 355 8.72 1.20 2.16
N MET A 356 8.30 -0.05 2.34
CA MET A 356 7.76 -0.87 1.27
C MET A 356 6.77 -1.90 1.80
N SER A 357 5.83 -2.29 0.94
CA SER A 357 5.04 -3.51 1.08
C SER A 357 5.40 -4.44 -0.07
N PHE A 358 5.36 -5.74 0.17
CA PHE A 358 5.67 -6.74 -0.83
C PHE A 358 4.74 -7.94 -0.71
N HIS A 359 4.60 -8.64 -1.82
CA HIS A 359 3.85 -9.87 -1.93
C HIS A 359 4.75 -10.96 -2.52
N ILE A 360 4.62 -12.17 -1.98
CA ILE A 360 5.30 -13.36 -2.44
C ILE A 360 4.24 -14.42 -2.69
N GLY A 361 4.11 -14.78 -3.95
CA GLY A 361 3.11 -15.70 -4.46
C GLY A 361 3.46 -17.17 -4.28
N SER A 362 2.43 -17.98 -4.49
CA SER A 362 2.37 -19.42 -4.27
C SER A 362 3.33 -20.28 -5.15
N GLN A 363 4.00 -19.69 -6.15
CA GLN A 363 5.01 -20.40 -6.95
C GLN A 363 6.25 -20.80 -6.13
N SER A 364 6.49 -20.10 -5.02
CA SER A 364 7.44 -20.52 -4.00
C SER A 364 6.75 -21.49 -3.04
N LEU A 365 7.33 -22.68 -2.81
CA LEU A 365 6.78 -23.67 -1.86
C LEU A 365 6.83 -23.09 -0.43
N VAL A 366 5.79 -22.33 -0.04
CA VAL A 366 5.68 -21.75 1.30
C VAL A 366 5.52 -22.89 2.31
N THR A 367 6.55 -23.12 3.12
CA THR A 367 6.46 -24.13 4.17
C THR A 367 5.75 -23.54 5.38
N LEU A 368 4.50 -23.96 5.58
CA LEU A 368 3.71 -23.49 6.72
C LEU A 368 4.37 -23.85 8.06
N PRO A 369 4.44 -22.90 9.00
CA PRO A 369 5.24 -23.08 10.21
C PRO A 369 4.59 -23.91 11.31
N ILE A 370 3.28 -24.08 11.21
CA ILE A 370 2.45 -24.76 12.19
C ILE A 370 1.56 -25.77 11.46
N ASN A 371 1.37 -26.93 12.07
CA ASN A 371 0.40 -27.93 11.63
C ASN A 371 -0.61 -28.16 12.75
N LEU A 372 -1.89 -28.09 12.41
CA LEU A 372 -2.99 -28.34 13.32
C LEU A 372 -3.68 -29.65 12.95
N ARG A 373 -3.49 -30.66 13.80
CA ARG A 373 -4.27 -31.89 13.74
C ARG A 373 -5.59 -31.66 14.44
N HIS A 374 -6.69 -31.98 13.77
CA HIS A 374 -8.03 -31.76 14.29
C HIS A 374 -8.92 -32.98 14.04
N SER A 375 -9.78 -33.28 15.02
CA SER A 375 -10.77 -34.34 14.94
C SER A 375 -12.06 -33.88 15.61
N PHE A 376 -13.10 -33.70 14.79
CA PHE A 376 -14.44 -33.35 15.24
C PHE A 376 -15.38 -34.52 14.98
N THR A 377 -16.14 -34.93 16.00
CA THR A 377 -17.17 -35.95 15.85
C THR A 377 -18.42 -35.48 16.55
N PHE A 378 -19.52 -35.28 15.82
CA PHE A 378 -20.81 -34.91 16.39
C PHE A 378 -21.77 -36.10 16.24
N LYS A 379 -22.37 -36.55 17.34
CA LYS A 379 -23.39 -37.62 17.34
C LYS A 379 -24.69 -37.08 17.92
N ASN A 380 -25.79 -37.28 17.18
CA ASN A 380 -27.12 -36.75 17.52
C ASN A 380 -27.67 -37.19 18.89
N THR A 381 -27.19 -38.29 19.44
CA THR A 381 -27.73 -38.92 20.66
C THR A 381 -26.77 -38.94 21.85
N GLN A 382 -25.47 -38.68 21.66
CA GLN A 382 -24.43 -38.85 22.69
C GLN A 382 -23.48 -37.65 22.83
N GLY A 383 -23.82 -36.49 22.26
CA GLY A 383 -22.91 -35.35 22.21
C GLY A 383 -21.85 -35.51 21.11
N GLY A 384 -20.78 -34.74 21.22
CA GLY A 384 -19.64 -34.76 20.34
C GLY A 384 -18.32 -34.94 21.07
N LYS A 385 -17.27 -35.24 20.32
CA LYS A 385 -15.88 -35.24 20.78
C LYS A 385 -15.08 -34.25 19.96
N LEU A 386 -14.21 -33.52 20.65
CA LEU A 386 -13.25 -32.59 20.09
C LEU A 386 -11.85 -33.05 20.49
N ASP A 387 -10.93 -33.09 19.53
CA ASP A 387 -9.50 -33.22 19.77
C ASP A 387 -8.75 -32.29 18.80
N LEU A 388 -7.99 -31.35 19.36
CA LEU A 388 -7.14 -30.42 18.63
C LEU A 388 -5.71 -30.54 19.15
N THR A 389 -4.75 -30.76 18.26
CA THR A 389 -3.33 -30.79 18.60
C THR A 389 -2.56 -29.84 17.71
N VAL A 390 -1.81 -28.93 18.33
CA VAL A 390 -0.94 -27.99 17.62
C VAL A 390 0.47 -28.55 17.58
N SER A 391 1.08 -28.56 16.40
CA SER A 391 2.44 -29.03 16.20
C SER A 391 3.30 -28.02 15.42
N PRO A 392 4.42 -27.54 15.98
CA PRO A 392 5.37 -26.74 15.23
C PRO A 392 6.13 -27.62 14.22
N LYS A 393 6.39 -27.13 13.01
CA LYS A 393 7.26 -27.85 12.07
C LYS A 393 8.73 -27.70 12.48
N HIS A 394 9.44 -28.83 12.55
CA HIS A 394 10.81 -28.93 13.08
C HIS A 394 11.86 -28.16 12.25
N ASN A 395 11.57 -27.86 10.98
CA ASN A 395 12.52 -27.21 10.07
C ASN A 395 12.70 -25.71 10.31
N ILE A 396 12.04 -25.12 11.30
CA ILE A 396 12.00 -23.67 11.52
C ILE A 396 13.02 -23.18 12.54
N GLY A 397 13.43 -24.03 13.48
CA GLY A 397 14.51 -23.73 14.44
C GLY A 397 14.24 -22.52 15.35
N LYS A 398 13.00 -22.01 15.38
CA LYS A 398 12.53 -20.91 16.22
C LYS A 398 11.23 -21.30 16.89
N MET A 399 11.03 -20.83 18.11
CA MET A 399 9.82 -21.09 18.89
C MET A 399 8.64 -20.27 18.35
N LEU A 400 7.45 -20.86 18.40
CA LEU A 400 6.20 -20.14 18.16
C LEU A 400 5.78 -19.47 19.48
N GLU A 401 5.51 -18.18 19.42
CA GLU A 401 5.01 -17.36 20.52
C GLU A 401 3.58 -16.91 20.22
N ASP A 402 2.85 -16.49 21.26
CA ASP A 402 1.49 -15.99 21.19
C ASP A 402 0.55 -16.84 20.32
N VAL A 403 0.65 -18.16 20.46
CA VAL A 403 -0.17 -19.09 19.70
C VAL A 403 -1.58 -19.15 20.29
N SER A 404 -2.58 -18.92 19.45
CA SER A 404 -3.98 -19.11 19.80
C SER A 404 -4.75 -19.75 18.64
N VAL A 405 -5.79 -20.51 18.99
CA VAL A 405 -6.67 -21.19 18.04
C VAL A 405 -8.10 -20.74 18.31
N THR A 406 -8.73 -20.19 17.28
CA THR A 406 -10.12 -19.74 17.33
C THR A 406 -10.97 -20.66 16.46
N VAL A 407 -11.93 -21.34 17.06
CA VAL A 407 -12.86 -22.23 16.36
C VAL A 407 -14.27 -21.65 16.42
N VAL A 408 -14.84 -21.38 15.25
CA VAL A 408 -16.26 -21.01 15.15
C VAL A 408 -17.06 -22.31 15.07
N MET A 409 -17.81 -22.60 16.12
CA MET A 409 -18.62 -23.81 16.23
C MET A 409 -19.95 -23.66 15.50
N PRO A 410 -20.52 -24.76 14.97
CA PRO A 410 -21.88 -24.75 14.44
C PRO A 410 -22.93 -24.34 15.47
N LYS A 411 -24.05 -23.76 15.01
CA LYS A 411 -25.09 -23.20 15.89
C LYS A 411 -25.72 -24.22 16.85
N PHE A 412 -25.75 -25.49 16.46
CA PHE A 412 -26.28 -26.57 17.29
C PHE A 412 -25.38 -26.96 18.48
N VAL A 413 -24.16 -26.43 18.57
CA VAL A 413 -23.28 -26.66 19.72
C VAL A 413 -23.73 -25.79 20.90
N VAL A 414 -24.07 -26.46 22.01
CA VAL A 414 -24.57 -25.80 23.22
C VAL A 414 -23.43 -25.42 24.15
N ASN A 415 -22.52 -26.36 24.44
CA ASN A 415 -21.39 -26.15 25.34
C ASN A 415 -20.19 -27.05 24.99
N CYS A 416 -19.00 -26.67 25.44
CA CYS A 416 -17.75 -27.42 25.26
C CYS A 416 -17.09 -27.68 26.63
N ASN A 417 -16.98 -28.96 27.02
CA ASN A 417 -16.27 -29.40 28.22
C ASN A 417 -14.93 -30.00 27.79
N LEU A 418 -13.89 -29.16 27.78
CA LEU A 418 -12.58 -29.49 27.22
C LEU A 418 -11.51 -29.46 28.30
N VAL A 419 -10.44 -30.21 28.08
CA VAL A 419 -9.28 -30.28 28.96
C VAL A 419 -8.05 -29.92 28.12
N PRO A 420 -7.49 -28.71 28.31
CA PRO A 420 -6.24 -28.34 27.67
C PRO A 420 -5.06 -29.00 28.40
N THR A 421 -4.11 -29.56 27.66
CA THR A 421 -2.81 -29.98 28.22
C THR A 421 -1.89 -28.78 28.48
N GLN A 422 -2.11 -27.68 27.74
CA GLN A 422 -1.42 -26.41 27.87
C GLN A 422 -2.36 -25.26 27.52
N GLY A 423 -2.20 -24.13 28.20
CA GLY A 423 -2.98 -22.93 27.94
C GLY A 423 -4.35 -22.92 28.62
N LYS A 424 -5.19 -21.97 28.22
CA LYS A 424 -6.55 -21.82 28.72
C LYS A 424 -7.52 -21.76 27.55
N TYR A 425 -8.73 -22.26 27.72
CA TYR A 425 -9.78 -22.13 26.71
C TYR A 425 -10.98 -21.38 27.28
N THR A 426 -11.67 -20.67 26.41
CA THR A 426 -12.95 -20.02 26.69
C THR A 426 -13.92 -20.36 25.57
N PHE A 427 -15.16 -20.67 25.93
CA PHE A 427 -16.22 -20.91 24.94
C PHE A 427 -17.36 -19.94 25.20
N ASP A 428 -17.65 -19.11 24.23
CA ASP A 428 -18.81 -18.22 24.26
C ASP A 428 -20.03 -18.92 23.66
N THR A 429 -21.06 -19.11 24.48
CA THR A 429 -22.29 -19.80 24.10
C THR A 429 -23.18 -18.96 23.19
N VAL A 430 -22.97 -17.63 23.13
CA VAL A 430 -23.74 -16.69 22.31
C VAL A 430 -23.12 -16.59 20.91
N THR A 431 -21.84 -16.24 20.81
CA THR A 431 -21.13 -16.13 19.52
C THR A 431 -20.73 -17.49 18.93
N LYS A 432 -20.81 -18.56 19.73
CA LYS A 432 -20.36 -19.92 19.37
C LYS A 432 -18.87 -20.00 19.06
N VAL A 433 -18.06 -19.09 19.62
CA VAL A 433 -16.62 -19.05 19.41
C VAL A 433 -15.91 -19.75 20.57
N LEU A 434 -15.10 -20.76 20.23
CA LEU A 434 -14.12 -21.37 21.13
C LEU A 434 -12.76 -20.71 20.89
N LEU A 435 -12.21 -20.06 21.91
CA LEU A 435 -10.86 -19.51 21.90
C LEU A 435 -9.95 -20.38 22.78
N TRP A 436 -8.83 -20.84 22.24
CA TRP A 436 -7.80 -21.56 22.99
C TRP A 436 -6.49 -20.79 22.92
N GLU A 437 -6.06 -20.25 24.06
CA GLU A 437 -4.82 -19.49 24.21
C GLU A 437 -3.72 -20.40 24.75
N ILE A 438 -2.74 -20.71 23.91
CA ILE A 438 -1.65 -21.66 24.22
C ILE A 438 -0.42 -20.92 24.74
N GLY A 439 -0.12 -19.76 24.16
CA GLY A 439 1.09 -18.99 24.43
C GLY A 439 2.29 -19.54 23.67
N LYS A 440 3.35 -19.93 24.37
CA LYS A 440 4.60 -20.42 23.75
C LYS A 440 4.55 -21.92 23.48
N VAL A 441 4.88 -22.34 22.26
CA VAL A 441 4.85 -23.75 21.85
C VAL A 441 6.27 -24.27 21.63
N GLU A 442 6.63 -25.29 22.40
CA GLU A 442 7.89 -26.01 22.28
C GLU A 442 7.73 -27.31 21.47
N TYR A 443 8.84 -27.84 20.94
CA TYR A 443 8.84 -29.07 20.16
C TYR A 443 8.69 -30.35 21.01
N THR A 444 9.03 -30.28 22.30
CA THR A 444 9.10 -31.43 23.20
C THR A 444 7.73 -31.92 23.66
N ARG A 445 6.80 -30.99 23.89
CA ARG A 445 5.44 -31.28 24.37
C ARG A 445 4.42 -30.55 23.52
N LEU A 446 3.65 -31.31 22.76
CA LEU A 446 2.64 -30.76 21.87
C LEU A 446 1.39 -30.32 22.66
N PRO A 447 0.95 -29.05 22.53
CA PRO A 447 -0.31 -28.60 23.07
C PRO A 447 -1.47 -29.40 22.46
N ASN A 448 -2.38 -29.87 23.32
CA ASN A 448 -3.57 -30.60 22.95
C ASN A 448 -4.77 -30.06 23.73
N LEU A 449 -5.93 -30.00 23.07
CA LEU A 449 -7.22 -29.68 23.65
C LEU A 449 -8.20 -30.79 23.29
N GLN A 450 -8.59 -31.58 24.29
CA GLN A 450 -9.44 -32.75 24.13
C GLN A 450 -10.67 -32.64 25.03
N GLY A 451 -11.84 -33.10 24.58
CA GLY A 451 -13.00 -33.24 25.46
C GLY A 451 -14.31 -33.58 24.75
N THR A 452 -15.41 -33.32 25.47
CA THR A 452 -16.76 -33.57 24.98
C THR A 452 -17.49 -32.28 24.67
N VAL A 453 -18.29 -32.32 23.62
CA VAL A 453 -19.11 -31.19 23.15
C VAL A 453 -20.58 -31.57 23.33
N THR A 454 -21.39 -30.71 23.92
CA THR A 454 -22.83 -30.95 24.01
C THR A 454 -23.52 -30.34 22.79
N VAL A 455 -24.32 -31.16 22.12
CA VAL A 455 -25.08 -30.76 20.92
C VAL A 455 -26.56 -30.76 21.22
N GLN A 456 -27.30 -29.87 20.56
CA GLN A 456 -28.75 -29.83 20.68
C GLN A 456 -29.37 -31.11 20.09
N PRO A 457 -30.36 -31.73 20.76
CA PRO A 457 -31.09 -32.88 20.22
C PRO A 457 -31.75 -32.50 18.88
N CYS A 458 -31.70 -33.40 17.90
CA CYS A 458 -32.29 -33.23 16.56
C CYS A 458 -31.52 -32.34 15.54
N ALA A 459 -30.27 -31.97 15.81
CA ALA A 459 -29.42 -31.33 14.80
C ALA A 459 -29.10 -32.30 13.65
N THR A 460 -29.21 -31.85 12.40
CA THR A 460 -28.74 -32.60 11.23
C THR A 460 -27.32 -32.13 10.89
N SER A 461 -26.44 -33.03 10.43
CA SER A 461 -25.03 -32.74 10.10
C SER A 461 -24.85 -31.81 8.88
N THR A 462 -25.93 -31.21 8.37
CA THR A 462 -25.96 -30.29 7.23
C THR A 462 -25.75 -28.82 7.61
N ASP A 463 -25.71 -28.48 8.90
CA ASP A 463 -25.59 -27.09 9.42
C ASP A 463 -24.16 -26.49 9.43
N GLY A 464 -23.26 -27.04 8.61
CA GLY A 464 -21.92 -26.50 8.39
C GLY A 464 -20.81 -27.10 9.25
N SER A 465 -19.60 -27.16 8.69
CA SER A 465 -18.38 -27.58 9.39
C SER A 465 -17.82 -26.44 10.25
N PRO A 466 -17.17 -26.73 11.39
CA PRO A 466 -16.44 -25.70 12.13
C PRO A 466 -15.38 -25.05 11.24
N THR A 467 -15.12 -23.76 11.47
CA THR A 467 -13.98 -23.08 10.84
C THR A 467 -12.94 -22.77 11.90
N ILE A 468 -11.69 -23.10 11.62
CA ILE A 468 -10.59 -22.91 12.56
C ILE A 468 -9.67 -21.84 12.01
N ASN A 469 -9.41 -20.81 12.82
CA ASN A 469 -8.41 -19.79 12.56
C ASN A 469 -7.26 -19.97 13.56
N VAL A 470 -6.03 -19.82 13.09
CA VAL A 470 -4.84 -19.98 13.91
C VAL A 470 -4.06 -18.68 13.92
N HIS A 471 -3.70 -18.21 15.10
CA HIS A 471 -2.81 -17.07 15.29
C HIS A 471 -1.50 -17.56 15.90
N PHE A 472 -0.39 -16.98 15.45
CA PHE A 472 0.94 -17.24 15.99
C PHE A 472 1.87 -16.08 15.65
N LEU A 473 2.95 -15.98 16.41
CA LEU A 473 4.05 -15.04 16.21
C LEU A 473 5.39 -15.80 16.22
N ILE A 474 6.27 -15.48 15.29
CA ILE A 474 7.65 -15.96 15.26
C ILE A 474 8.56 -14.75 15.23
N ASN A 475 9.31 -14.56 16.30
CA ASN A 475 10.31 -13.51 16.37
C ASN A 475 11.64 -13.97 15.74
N GLN A 476 12.34 -13.02 15.13
CA GLN A 476 13.65 -13.19 14.48
C GLN A 476 13.64 -14.17 13.30
N LEU A 477 12.53 -14.26 12.56
CA LEU A 477 12.41 -15.09 11.37
C LEU A 477 11.49 -14.45 10.32
N THR A 478 11.86 -14.64 9.06
CA THR A 478 11.03 -14.49 7.86
C THR A 478 10.89 -15.85 7.21
N VAL A 479 9.66 -16.34 7.05
CA VAL A 479 9.38 -17.66 6.45
C VAL A 479 9.73 -17.69 4.96
N SER A 480 9.70 -16.55 4.28
CA SER A 480 10.16 -16.45 2.88
C SER A 480 11.68 -16.62 2.71
N GLY A 481 12.46 -16.42 3.78
CA GLY A 481 13.92 -16.33 3.73
C GLY A 481 14.49 -14.97 3.29
N ILE A 482 13.64 -13.94 3.12
CA ILE A 482 14.10 -12.57 2.86
C ILE A 482 14.95 -12.06 4.02
N LYS A 483 16.17 -11.63 3.70
CA LYS A 483 17.05 -10.99 4.68
C LYS A 483 17.59 -9.69 4.11
N VAL A 484 17.71 -8.68 4.96
CA VAL A 484 18.46 -7.47 4.65
C VAL A 484 19.94 -7.82 4.74
N ASN A 485 20.63 -7.78 3.59
CA ASN A 485 22.05 -8.07 3.47
C ASN A 485 22.88 -6.90 4.01
N ARG A 486 22.51 -5.68 3.62
CA ARG A 486 23.25 -4.46 3.95
C ARG A 486 22.36 -3.23 3.97
N VAL A 487 22.66 -2.31 4.88
CA VAL A 487 22.15 -0.94 4.88
C VAL A 487 23.33 0.02 4.96
N ASP A 488 23.52 0.85 3.94
CA ASP A 488 24.54 1.90 3.90
C ASP A 488 23.91 3.29 3.99
N MET A 489 24.68 4.25 4.52
CA MET A 489 24.28 5.65 4.61
C MET A 489 25.33 6.52 3.95
N TYR A 490 24.86 7.50 3.16
CA TYR A 490 25.65 8.50 2.47
C TYR A 490 25.13 9.91 2.81
N GLY A 491 25.89 10.94 2.46
CA GLY A 491 25.51 12.35 2.67
C GLY A 491 25.87 12.92 4.05
N GLU A 492 26.00 12.07 5.07
CA GLU A 492 26.29 12.48 6.45
C GLU A 492 27.58 11.83 6.98
N LYS A 493 28.31 12.55 7.85
CA LYS A 493 29.64 12.12 8.35
C LYS A 493 29.59 11.18 9.56
N TYR A 494 28.48 11.15 10.30
CA TYR A 494 28.35 10.31 11.48
C TYR A 494 28.05 8.85 11.10
N LYS A 495 28.27 7.92 12.03
CA LYS A 495 27.92 6.50 11.85
C LYS A 495 26.69 6.18 12.69
N PRO A 496 25.50 5.98 12.09
CA PRO A 496 24.31 5.65 12.86
C PRO A 496 24.33 4.20 13.33
N PHE A 497 23.63 3.94 14.43
CA PHE A 497 23.23 2.59 14.77
C PHE A 497 22.18 2.08 13.77
N LYS A 498 22.29 0.82 13.33
CA LYS A 498 21.38 0.21 12.36
C LYS A 498 20.86 -1.10 12.94
N GLY A 499 19.57 -1.19 13.19
CA GLY A 499 18.90 -2.40 13.67
C GLY A 499 17.99 -2.98 12.59
N VAL A 500 18.00 -4.30 12.43
CA VAL A 500 17.01 -4.99 11.60
C VAL A 500 16.33 -6.07 12.44
N LYS A 501 15.00 -6.05 12.49
CA LYS A 501 14.19 -7.06 13.15
C LYS A 501 13.40 -7.83 12.10
N TYR A 502 13.24 -9.12 12.33
CA TYR A 502 12.45 -10.01 11.48
C TYR A 502 11.30 -10.56 12.31
N ILE A 503 10.09 -10.49 11.78
CA ILE A 503 8.89 -10.97 12.45
C ILE A 503 8.05 -11.71 11.41
N THR A 504 7.59 -12.90 11.74
CA THR A 504 6.53 -13.58 10.98
C THR A 504 5.33 -13.74 11.88
N LYS A 505 4.14 -13.40 11.41
CA LYS A 505 2.88 -13.59 12.13
C LYS A 505 1.84 -14.23 11.23
N ALA A 506 0.80 -14.80 11.83
CA ALA A 506 -0.35 -15.28 11.09
C ALA A 506 -1.13 -14.09 10.50
N GLY A 507 -1.41 -14.15 9.20
CA GLY A 507 -2.45 -13.33 8.55
C GLY A 507 -3.79 -14.06 8.66
N ARG A 508 -4.42 -14.31 7.50
CA ARG A 508 -5.61 -15.15 7.35
C ARG A 508 -5.20 -16.62 7.28
N PHE A 509 -4.90 -17.21 8.42
CA PHE A 509 -4.55 -18.62 8.52
C PHE A 509 -5.77 -19.47 8.92
N GLN A 510 -6.38 -20.14 7.95
CA GLN A 510 -7.58 -20.94 8.11
C GLN A 510 -7.30 -22.44 7.90
N VAL A 511 -7.81 -23.28 8.79
CA VAL A 511 -7.82 -24.74 8.62
C VAL A 511 -9.25 -25.19 8.35
N ARG A 512 -9.45 -25.86 7.22
CA ARG A 512 -10.75 -26.38 6.75
C ARG A 512 -10.84 -27.87 7.02
N ILE A 513 -12.01 -28.29 7.49
CA ILE A 513 -12.31 -29.64 7.98
C ILE A 513 -13.01 -30.47 6.90
#